data_AF-A0A535HGI5-F1
#
_entry.id   AF-A0A535HGI5-F1
#
_cell.length_a   1.000
_cell.length_b   1.000
_cell.length_c   1.000
_cell.angle_alpha   90.00
_cell.angle_beta   90.00
_cell.angle_gamma   90.00
#
_symmetry.space_group_name_H-M   'P 1'
#
loop_
_entity.id
_entity.type
_entity.pdbx_description
1 polymer ?
#
loop_
_entity_poly.entity_id
_entity_poly.type
_entity_poly.pdbx_seq_one_letter_code
_entity_poly.pdbx_strand_id
1 'polypeptide(L)'
;MLAPLIRALVLPNIALFAELTKYTEVGLGIVLLLGALEVGRRRLSGRIGVEHGYEAPVALIAALAGLAAAGLSLSIALMMGEQLPTITPGRALTTAIPVELLLVPLGVAVAWMEAGRFRVLHRSR
;
A
#
# COMPACT_ATOMS: atom_id res chain seq x y z
N MET A 1 8.87 0.98 -20.52
CA MET A 1 10.22 1.29 -20.02
C MET A 1 10.69 0.41 -18.84
N LEU A 2 9.81 -0.32 -18.14
CA LEU A 2 10.19 -1.22 -17.03
C LEU A 2 10.66 -2.62 -17.46
N ALA A 3 10.28 -3.08 -18.66
CA ALA A 3 10.56 -4.43 -19.15
C ALA A 3 12.05 -4.86 -19.14
N PRO A 4 13.03 -4.00 -19.48
CA PRO A 4 14.44 -4.37 -19.42
C PRO A 4 14.91 -4.58 -17.98
N LEU A 5 14.43 -3.76 -17.05
CA LEU A 5 14.78 -3.82 -15.63
C LEU A 5 14.26 -5.11 -14.98
N ILE A 6 13.01 -5.49 -15.31
CA ILE A 6 12.38 -6.72 -14.84
C ILE A 6 13.15 -7.96 -15.33
N ARG A 7 13.57 -7.97 -16.61
CA ARG A 7 14.35 -9.07 -17.19
C ARG A 7 15.75 -9.18 -16.62
N ALA A 8 16.41 -8.06 -16.33
CA ALA A 8 17.77 -8.05 -15.84
C ALA A 8 17.86 -8.33 -14.32
N LEU A 9 16.86 -7.92 -13.54
CA LEU A 9 16.96 -7.92 -12.08
C LEU A 9 16.01 -8.90 -11.40
N VAL A 10 14.75 -8.95 -11.86
CA VAL A 10 13.68 -9.66 -11.15
C VAL A 10 13.58 -11.12 -11.60
N LEU A 11 13.58 -11.37 -12.91
CA LEU A 11 13.54 -12.71 -13.49
C LEU A 11 14.64 -13.66 -12.97
N PRO A 12 15.92 -13.26 -12.90
CA PRO A 12 16.97 -14.12 -12.36
C PRO A 12 16.88 -14.34 -10.83
N ASN A 13 16.17 -13.48 -10.10
CA ASN A 13 16.09 -13.50 -8.63
C ASN A 13 14.64 -13.70 -8.14
N ILE A 14 13.84 -14.47 -8.87
CA ILE A 14 12.38 -14.52 -8.67
C ILE A 14 11.97 -14.97 -7.26
N ALA A 15 12.73 -15.89 -6.66
CA ALA A 15 12.47 -16.38 -5.30
C ALA A 15 12.70 -15.29 -4.24
N LEU A 16 13.74 -14.47 -4.40
CA LEU A 16 14.04 -13.35 -3.51
C LEU A 16 12.94 -12.28 -3.60
N PHE A 17 12.51 -11.94 -4.81
CA PHE A 17 11.43 -10.98 -5.01
C PHE A 17 10.08 -11.50 -4.48
N ALA A 18 9.80 -12.80 -4.62
CA ALA A 18 8.60 -13.41 -4.04
C ALA A 18 8.61 -13.36 -2.50
N GLU A 19 9.74 -13.64 -1.85
CA GLU A 19 9.87 -13.47 -0.40
C GLU A 19 9.72 -12.00 0.03
N LEU A 20 10.39 -11.08 -0.68
CA LEU A 20 10.28 -9.64 -0.40
C LEU A 20 8.83 -9.16 -0.52
N THR A 21 8.09 -9.62 -1.52
CA THR A 21 6.66 -9.34 -1.65
C THR A 21 5.89 -9.84 -0.44
N LYS A 22 6.06 -11.11 -0.05
CA LYS A 22 5.38 -11.70 1.10
C LYS A 22 5.61 -10.89 2.38
N TYR A 23 6.87 -10.55 2.67
CA TYR A 23 7.20 -9.74 3.86
C TYR A 23 6.64 -8.32 3.76
N THR A 24 6.60 -7.75 2.55
CA THR A 24 6.04 -6.42 2.36
C THR A 24 4.52 -6.41 2.50
N GLU A 25 3.82 -7.46 2.06
CA GLU A 25 2.38 -7.61 2.22
C GLU A 25 1.99 -7.74 3.71
N VAL A 26 2.72 -8.57 4.46
CA VAL A 26 2.54 -8.70 5.92
C VAL A 26 2.86 -7.38 6.63
N GLY A 27 3.97 -6.73 6.26
CA GLY A 27 4.37 -5.44 6.82
C GLY A 27 3.34 -4.34 6.54
N LEU A 28 2.79 -4.32 5.33
CA LEU A 28 1.70 -3.42 4.95
C LEU A 28 0.46 -3.68 5.80
N GLY A 29 0.07 -4.94 5.98
CA GLY A 29 -1.06 -5.31 6.83
C GLY A 29 -0.93 -4.79 8.26
N ILE A 30 0.27 -4.89 8.85
CA ILE A 30 0.57 -4.34 10.19
C ILE A 30 0.45 -2.82 10.18
N VAL A 31 1.04 -2.14 9.20
CA VAL A 31 0.97 -0.68 9.08
C VAL A 31 -0.47 -0.19 8.94
N LEU A 32 -1.28 -0.86 8.10
CA LEU A 32 -2.69 -0.53 7.91
C LEU A 32 -3.50 -0.75 9.20
N LEU A 33 -3.22 -1.83 9.92
CA LEU A 33 -3.85 -2.12 11.20
C LEU A 33 -3.52 -1.04 12.24
N LEU A 34 -2.25 -0.62 12.32
CA LEU A 34 -1.82 0.47 13.21
C LEU A 34 -2.47 1.81 12.82
N GLY A 35 -2.51 2.15 11.53
CA GLY A 35 -3.20 3.33 11.03
C GLY A 35 -4.69 3.33 11.35
N ALA A 36 -5.37 2.20 11.15
CA ALA A 36 -6.78 2.02 11.48
C ALA A 36 -7.05 2.13 12.99
N LEU A 37 -6.18 1.55 13.83
CA LEU A 37 -6.23 1.68 15.29
C LEU A 37 -6.07 3.15 15.72
N GLU A 38 -5.15 3.89 15.12
CA GLU A 38 -4.96 5.31 15.43
C GLU A 38 -6.15 6.18 14.98
N VAL A 39 -6.70 5.94 13.79
CA VAL A 39 -7.92 6.62 13.33
C VAL A 39 -9.12 6.28 14.22
N GLY A 40 -9.27 5.01 14.62
CA GLY A 40 -10.29 4.57 15.57
C GLY A 40 -10.11 5.21 16.94
N ARG A 41 -8.88 5.28 17.43
CA ARG A 41 -8.53 5.94 18.70
C ARG A 41 -8.90 7.42 18.70
N ARG A 42 -8.68 8.13 17.58
CA ARG A 42 -9.04 9.55 17.43
C ARG A 42 -10.54 9.82 17.37
N ARG A 43 -11.37 8.80 17.09
CA ARG A 43 -12.84 8.89 17.18
C ARG A 43 -13.36 8.74 18.61
N LEU A 44 -12.52 8.31 19.56
CA LEU A 44 -12.85 8.25 20.97
C LEU A 44 -12.58 9.61 21.63
N SER A 45 -13.60 10.17 22.28
CA SER A 45 -13.45 11.40 23.07
C SER A 45 -12.68 11.12 24.38
N GLY A 46 -11.86 12.09 24.82
CA GLY A 46 -11.12 12.03 26.08
C GLY A 46 -9.61 11.78 25.95
N ARG A 47 -8.94 11.43 27.06
CA ARG A 47 -7.47 11.27 27.19
C ARG A 47 -6.86 10.30 26.16
N ILE A 48 -7.64 9.33 25.70
CA ILE A 48 -7.24 8.32 24.73
C ILE A 48 -7.08 8.92 23.32
N GLY A 49 -7.82 9.98 22.97
CA GLY A 49 -7.76 10.65 21.67
C GLY A 49 -6.73 11.79 21.56
N VAL A 50 -5.90 12.00 22.60
CA VAL A 50 -4.88 13.06 22.60
C VAL A 50 -3.79 12.75 21.57
N GLU A 51 -3.32 13.81 20.90
CA GLU A 51 -2.26 13.77 19.90
C GLU A 51 -0.89 13.57 20.56
N HIS A 52 -0.17 12.53 20.15
CA HIS A 52 1.16 12.22 20.64
C HIS A 52 2.24 12.55 19.60
N GLY A 53 3.42 12.91 20.08
CA GLY A 53 4.52 13.32 19.23
C GLY A 53 5.04 12.25 18.26
N TYR A 54 4.81 10.97 18.54
CA TYR A 54 5.21 9.87 17.65
C TYR A 54 4.26 9.69 16.45
N GLU A 55 3.09 10.35 16.44
CA GLU A 55 2.08 10.14 15.40
C GLU A 55 2.53 10.69 14.03
N ALA A 56 3.35 11.75 14.01
CA ALA A 56 3.94 12.27 12.78
C ALA A 56 4.91 11.27 12.10
N PRO A 57 5.95 10.75 12.76
CA PRO A 57 6.81 9.75 12.12
C PRO A 57 6.08 8.45 11.77
N VAL A 58 5.07 8.02 12.55
CA VAL A 58 4.23 6.86 12.20
C VAL A 58 3.45 7.11 10.92
N ALA A 59 2.83 8.29 10.76
CA ALA A 59 2.13 8.65 9.54
C ALA A 59 3.07 8.69 8.31
N LEU A 60 4.31 9.15 8.47
CA LEU A 60 5.30 9.14 7.39
C LEU A 60 5.68 7.70 6.99
N ILE A 61 5.97 6.84 7.97
CA ILE A 61 6.29 5.43 7.72
C ILE A 61 5.12 4.73 7.05
N ALA A 62 3.89 5.00 7.50
CA ALA A 62 2.69 4.42 6.93
C ALA A 62 2.47 4.88 5.47
N ALA A 63 2.75 6.15 5.18
CA ALA A 63 2.66 6.67 3.83
C ALA A 63 3.67 5.99 2.87
N LEU A 64 4.92 5.81 3.34
CA LEU A 64 5.97 5.13 2.58
C LEU A 64 5.66 3.66 2.36
N ALA A 65 5.14 2.96 3.37
CA ALA A 65 4.72 1.58 3.25
C ALA A 65 3.58 1.41 2.24
N GLY A 66 2.57 2.29 2.28
CA GLY A 66 1.48 2.33 1.28
C GLY A 66 1.99 2.47 -0.15
N LEU A 67 2.95 3.37 -0.36
CA LEU A 67 3.56 3.60 -1.67
C LEU A 67 4.40 2.39 -2.13
N ALA A 68 5.18 1.79 -1.22
CA ALA A 68 6.01 0.63 -1.50
C ALA A 68 5.16 -0.59 -1.88
N ALA A 69 4.08 -0.86 -1.15
CA ALA A 69 3.16 -1.94 -1.49
C ALA A 69 2.45 -1.71 -2.82
N ALA A 70 1.98 -0.49 -3.10
CA ALA A 70 1.40 -0.17 -4.40
C ALA A 70 2.40 -0.41 -5.55
N GLY A 71 3.67 -0.01 -5.37
CA GLY A 71 4.72 -0.22 -6.37
C GLY A 71 5.08 -1.68 -6.59
N LEU A 72 5.23 -2.45 -5.51
CA LEU A 72 5.50 -3.90 -5.59
C LEU A 72 4.34 -4.64 -6.23
N SER A 73 3.12 -4.36 -5.80
CA SER A 73 1.92 -5.00 -6.33
C SER A 73 1.72 -4.69 -7.83
N LEU A 74 1.94 -3.45 -8.24
CA LEU A 74 1.92 -3.07 -9.65
C LEU A 74 3.01 -3.80 -10.45
N SER A 75 4.21 -3.95 -9.88
CA SER A 75 5.31 -4.65 -10.55
C SER A 75 5.00 -6.13 -10.78
N ILE A 76 4.35 -6.77 -9.81
CA ILE A 76 3.91 -8.18 -9.91
C ILE A 76 2.80 -8.32 -10.94
N ALA A 77 1.77 -7.47 -10.90
CA ALA A 77 0.69 -7.49 -11.88
C ALA A 77 1.23 -7.36 -13.31
N LEU A 78 2.19 -6.44 -13.53
CA LEU A 78 2.87 -6.28 -14.82
C LEU A 78 3.70 -7.52 -15.21
N MET A 79 4.36 -8.18 -14.26
CA MET A 79 5.11 -9.41 -14.51
C MET A 79 4.21 -10.60 -14.85
N MET A 80 3.03 -10.68 -14.23
CA MET A 80 2.02 -11.69 -14.50
C MET A 80 1.30 -11.44 -15.84
N GLY A 81 1.61 -10.34 -16.54
CA GLY A 81 0.98 -9.97 -17.79
C GLY A 81 -0.46 -9.48 -17.61
N GLU A 82 -0.81 -9.08 -16.39
CA GLU A 82 -2.14 -8.60 -16.07
C GLU A 82 -2.41 -7.27 -16.77
N GLN A 83 -3.58 -7.21 -17.39
CA GLN A 83 -4.05 -6.00 -18.03
C GLN A 83 -4.91 -5.23 -17.03
N LEU A 84 -4.90 -3.90 -17.16
CA LEU A 84 -5.85 -3.05 -16.43
C LEU A 84 -7.27 -3.59 -16.66
N PRO A 85 -8.09 -3.70 -15.60
CA PRO A 85 -9.42 -4.27 -15.73
C PRO A 85 -10.20 -3.47 -16.77
N THR A 86 -10.50 -4.11 -17.89
CA THR A 86 -11.32 -3.55 -18.96
C THR A 86 -12.76 -3.98 -18.73
N ILE A 87 -13.67 -3.01 -18.71
CA ILE A 87 -15.10 -3.29 -18.55
C ILE A 87 -15.56 -4.03 -19.81
N THR A 88 -15.71 -5.36 -19.69
CA THR A 88 -16.25 -6.21 -20.74
C THR A 88 -17.67 -6.59 -20.33
N PRO A 89 -18.72 -5.99 -20.95
CA PRO A 89 -20.11 -6.15 -20.49
C PRO A 89 -20.59 -7.60 -20.38
N GLY A 90 -20.01 -8.51 -21.18
CA GLY A 90 -20.33 -9.95 -21.16
C GLY A 90 -19.54 -10.80 -20.17
N ARG A 91 -18.60 -10.23 -19.38
CA ARG A 91 -17.78 -10.98 -18.40
C ARG A 91 -17.74 -10.33 -17.00
N ALA A 92 -18.55 -9.30 -16.76
CA ALA A 92 -18.55 -8.49 -15.54
C ALA A 92 -18.75 -9.29 -14.22
N LEU A 93 -19.26 -10.52 -14.29
CA LEU A 93 -19.51 -11.39 -13.12
C LEU A 93 -18.62 -12.63 -13.06
N THR A 94 -17.71 -12.82 -14.03
CA THR A 94 -16.96 -14.09 -14.20
C THR A 94 -15.45 -13.95 -14.12
N THR A 95 -14.91 -12.73 -14.18
CA THR A 95 -13.47 -12.48 -14.08
C THR A 95 -13.12 -11.98 -12.68
N ALA A 96 -12.33 -12.76 -11.94
CA ALA A 96 -11.75 -12.31 -10.68
C ALA A 96 -10.86 -11.09 -10.95
N ILE A 97 -11.05 -10.01 -10.19
CA ILE A 97 -10.09 -8.90 -10.17
C ILE A 97 -8.82 -9.48 -9.53
N PRO A 98 -7.65 -9.36 -10.19
CA PRO A 98 -6.42 -9.74 -9.54
C PRO A 98 -6.22 -8.95 -8.25
N VAL A 99 -5.95 -9.65 -7.16
CA VAL A 99 -5.81 -9.05 -5.83
C VAL A 99 -4.63 -8.07 -5.82
N GLU A 100 -3.63 -8.35 -6.64
CA GLU A 100 -2.45 -7.54 -6.91
C GLU A 100 -2.84 -6.18 -7.51
N LEU A 101 -3.79 -6.14 -8.44
CA LEU A 101 -4.30 -4.89 -9.01
C LEU A 101 -5.20 -4.12 -8.04
N LEU A 102 -5.85 -4.79 -7.09
CA LEU A 102 -6.64 -4.14 -6.03
C LEU A 102 -5.75 -3.44 -4.99
N LEU A 103 -4.58 -4.02 -4.69
CA LEU A 103 -3.62 -3.48 -3.73
C LEU A 103 -2.97 -2.17 -4.21
N VAL A 104 -2.88 -1.93 -5.52
CA VAL A 104 -2.34 -0.69 -6.09
C VAL A 104 -3.14 0.55 -5.67
N PRO A 105 -4.45 0.68 -5.98
CA PRO A 105 -5.23 1.84 -5.58
C PRO A 105 -5.37 1.93 -4.06
N LEU A 106 -5.42 0.80 -3.34
CA LEU A 106 -5.47 0.78 -1.88
C LEU A 106 -4.19 1.35 -1.25
N GLY A 107 -3.02 0.89 -1.70
CA GLY A 107 -1.73 1.38 -1.23
C GLY A 107 -1.52 2.86 -1.54
N VAL A 108 -1.95 3.32 -2.72
CA VAL A 108 -1.93 4.76 -3.09
C VAL A 108 -2.87 5.58 -2.20
N ALA A 109 -4.08 5.10 -1.93
CA ALA A 109 -5.03 5.80 -1.06
C ALA A 109 -4.46 5.95 0.36
N VAL A 110 -3.87 4.88 0.89
CA VAL A 110 -3.21 4.90 2.21
C VAL A 110 -2.03 5.86 2.21
N ALA A 111 -1.17 5.79 1.18
CA ALA A 111 -0.04 6.70 1.04
C ALA A 111 -0.48 8.16 1.05
N TRP A 112 -1.56 8.48 0.34
CA TRP A 112 -2.12 9.82 0.26
C TRP A 112 -2.69 10.30 1.60
N MET A 113 -3.52 9.48 2.25
CA MET A 113 -4.15 9.81 3.53
C MET A 113 -3.11 10.03 4.62
N GLU A 114 -2.13 9.13 4.73
CA GLU A 114 -1.08 9.19 5.75
C GLU A 114 -0.09 10.32 5.49
N ALA A 115 0.23 10.63 4.22
CA ALA A 115 1.01 11.82 3.88
C ALA A 115 0.29 13.13 4.22
N GLY A 116 -1.03 13.18 4.00
CA GLY A 116 -1.88 14.29 4.42
C GLY A 116 -1.87 14.45 5.94
N ARG A 117 -2.02 13.34 6.68
CA ARG A 117 -1.93 13.31 8.14
C ARG A 117 -0.57 13.81 8.62
N PHE A 118 0.52 13.28 8.08
CA PHE A 118 1.89 13.72 8.40
C PHE A 118 2.05 15.24 8.22
N ARG A 119 1.58 15.80 7.10
CA ARG A 119 1.67 17.25 6.83
C ARG A 119 0.94 18.10 7.86
N VAL A 120 -0.21 17.64 8.37
CA VAL A 120 -0.94 18.35 9.42
C VAL A 120 -0.19 18.25 10.75
N LEU A 121 0.20 17.05 11.18
CA LEU A 121 0.88 16.84 12.46
C LEU A 121 2.27 17.51 12.51
N HIS A 122 2.96 17.59 11.37
CA HIS A 122 4.26 18.24 11.29
C HIS A 122 4.17 19.78 11.35
N ARG A 123 3.04 20.37 10.96
CA ARG A 123 2.80 21.82 11.04
C ARG A 123 2.28 22.27 12.41
N SER A 124 1.63 21.38 13.15
CA SER A 124 1.10 21.64 14.50
C SER A 124 2.15 21.56 15.61
N ARG A 125 3.37 21.15 15.27
CA ARG A 125 4.56 21.19 16.12
C ARG A 125 5.37 22.44 15.85
#